data_AF-A0A836WXU3-F1
#
_entry.id   AF-A0A836WXU3-F1
#
_cell.length_a   1.000
_cell.length_b   1.000
_cell.length_c   1.000
_cell.angle_alpha   90.00
_cell.angle_beta   90.00
_cell.angle_gamma   90.00
#
_symmetry.space_group_name_H-M   'P 1'
#
loop_
_entity.id
_entity.type
_entity.pdbx_description
1 polymer ?
#
loop_
_entity_poly.entity_id
_entity_poly.type
_entity_poly.pdbx_seq_one_letter_code
_entity_poly.pdbx_strand_id
1 'polypeptide(L)' 'MQRRKQVKSLAWYEEHFSLCDDTIVNAYVSGDYSMKVIADWFKVHYSTVSRVIKKAEIDDCKI' A
#
# COMPACT_ATOMS: atom_id res chain seq x y z
N MET A 1 -13.01 24.01 -0.95
CA MET A 1 -11.64 23.52 -0.68
C MET A 1 -11.75 22.13 -0.08
N GLN A 2 -11.36 21.10 -0.81
CA GLN A 2 -11.53 19.70 -0.41
C GLN A 2 -10.58 19.42 0.75
N ARG A 3 -11.13 19.16 1.94
CA ARG A 3 -10.40 18.86 3.17
C ARG A 3 -9.55 17.62 2.92
N ARG A 4 -8.25 17.81 2.63
CA ARG A 4 -7.30 16.71 2.57
C ARG A 4 -7.24 16.14 3.97
N LYS A 5 -7.91 15.00 4.17
CA LYS A 5 -7.67 14.10 5.30
C LYS A 5 -6.14 14.04 5.45
N GLN A 6 -5.61 14.29 6.64
CA GLN A 6 -4.17 14.16 6.88
C GLN A 6 -3.84 12.67 6.86
N VAL A 7 -3.85 12.10 5.66
CA VAL A 7 -3.43 10.74 5.44
C VAL A 7 -1.90 10.71 5.49
N LYS A 8 -1.35 9.71 6.18
CA LYS A 8 0.08 9.48 6.30
C LYS A 8 0.66 9.30 4.90
N SER A 9 1.66 10.10 4.54
CA SER A 9 2.30 9.99 3.22
C SER A 9 2.88 8.59 3.01
N LEU A 10 2.91 8.13 1.76
CA LEU A 10 3.55 6.87 1.39
C LEU A 10 5.03 6.82 1.80
N ALA A 11 5.71 7.98 1.81
CA ALA A 11 7.05 8.12 2.35
C ALA A 11 7.17 7.72 3.84
N TRP A 12 6.14 7.95 4.66
CA TRP A 12 6.14 7.52 6.07
C TRP A 12 6.14 5.99 6.18
N TYR A 13 5.42 5.32 5.28
CA TYR A 13 5.41 3.86 5.22
C TYR A 13 6.74 3.31 4.70
N GLU A 14 7.36 3.95 3.69
CA GLU A 14 8.70 3.56 3.22
C GLU A 14 9.78 3.68 4.31
N GLU A 15 9.64 4.64 5.23
CA GLU A 15 10.55 4.79 6.37
C GLU A 15 10.29 3.74 7.47
N HIS A 16 9.04 3.27 7.62
CA HIS A 16 8.65 2.31 8.66
C HIS A 16 8.74 0.85 8.21
N PHE A 17 8.64 0.58 6.92
CA PHE A 17 8.64 -0.78 6.35
C PHE A 17 9.77 -0.91 5.34
N SER A 18 10.74 -1.77 5.64
CA SER A 18 11.90 -2.00 4.79
C SER A 18 11.55 -2.67 3.45
N LEU A 19 10.37 -3.30 3.37
CA LEU A 19 9.88 -3.99 2.18
C LEU A 19 8.80 -3.14 1.50
N CYS A 20 8.98 -2.92 0.19
CA CYS A 20 8.00 -2.25 -0.67
C CYS A 20 6.65 -2.96 -0.62
N ASP A 21 6.66 -4.30 -0.53
CA ASP A 21 5.46 -5.12 -0.42
C ASP A 21 4.66 -4.79 0.85
N ASP A 22 5.32 -4.75 2.02
CA ASP A 22 4.69 -4.42 3.30
C ASP A 22 4.15 -2.99 3.31
N THR A 23 4.89 -2.06 2.71
CA THR A 23 4.43 -0.67 2.53
C THR A 23 3.13 -0.62 1.70
N ILE A 24 3.10 -1.33 0.57
CA ILE A 24 1.93 -1.39 -0.32
C ILE A 24 0.72 -1.98 0.40
N VAL A 25 0.92 -3.08 1.15
CA VAL A 25 -0.15 -3.74 1.92
C VAL A 25 -0.67 -2.80 3.01
N ASN A 26 0.21 -2.20 3.82
CA ASN A 26 -0.20 -1.32 4.90
C ASN A 26 -0.88 -0.03 4.40
N ALA A 27 -0.43 0.52 3.27
CA ALA A 27 -1.07 1.67 2.64
C ALA A 27 -2.44 1.33 2.03
N TYR A 28 -2.64 0.11 1.55
CA TYR A 28 -3.94 -0.36 1.06
C TYR A 28 -4.91 -0.67 2.22
N VAL A 29 -4.43 -1.38 3.24
CA VAL A 29 -5.20 -1.76 4.44
C VAL A 29 -5.64 -0.53 5.25
N SER A 30 -4.87 0.57 5.23
CA SER A 30 -5.30 1.82 5.87
C SER A 30 -6.58 2.40 5.26
N GLY A 31 -6.94 1.99 4.04
CA GLY A 31 -8.14 2.44 3.33
C GLY A 31 -8.07 3.90 2.85
N ASP A 32 -6.94 4.58 3.07
CA ASP A 32 -6.75 5.95 2.63
C ASP A 32 -6.23 6.07 1.19
N TYR A 33 -5.72 4.97 0.63
CA TYR A 33 -5.18 4.90 -0.73
C TYR A 33 -5.81 3.78 -1.55
N SER A 34 -6.18 4.09 -2.80
CA SER A 34 -6.57 3.07 -3.76
C SER A 34 -5.34 2.40 -4.38
N MET A 35 -5.49 1.17 -4.86
CA MET A 35 -4.41 0.43 -5.53
C MET A 35 -3.77 1.22 -6.68
N LYS A 36 -4.56 2.04 -7.38
CA LYS A 36 -4.06 2.89 -8.47
C LYS A 36 -3.13 3.99 -7.96
N VAL A 37 -3.51 4.67 -6.88
CA VAL A 37 -2.68 5.72 -6.26
C VAL A 37 -1.37 5.15 -5.76
N ILE A 38 -1.42 3.95 -5.16
CA ILE A 38 -0.24 3.23 -4.70
C ILE A 38 0.64 2.83 -5.91
N ALA A 39 0.04 2.29 -6.97
CA ALA A 39 0.76 1.91 -8.19
C ALA A 39 1.47 3.12 -8.85
N ASP A 40 0.78 4.25 -8.95
CA ASP A 40 1.32 5.49 -9.51
C ASP A 40 2.50 6.03 -8.66
N TRP A 41 2.41 5.92 -7.32
CA TRP A 41 3.49 6.34 -6.42
C TRP A 41 4.75 5.49 -6.56
N PHE A 42 4.59 4.16 -6.50
CA PHE A 42 5.69 3.21 -6.63
C PHE A 42 6.16 3.03 -8.08
N LYS A 43 5.51 3.71 -9.04
CA LYS A 43 5.75 3.57 -10.49
C LYS A 43 5.69 2.12 -10.96
N VAL A 44 4.79 1.35 -10.36
CA VAL A 44 4.55 -0.05 -10.71
C VAL A 44 3.20 -0.20 -11.40
N HIS A 45 2.98 -1.35 -12.03
CA HIS A 45 1.66 -1.65 -12.58
C HIS A 45 0.67 -2.00 -11.47
N TYR A 46 -0.62 -1.68 -11.67
CA TYR A 46 -1.70 -2.05 -10.76
C TYR A 46 -1.70 -3.57 -10.44
N SER A 47 -1.34 -4.40 -11.43
CA SER A 47 -1.26 -5.85 -11.25
C SER A 47 -0.20 -6.27 -10.23
N THR A 48 0.89 -5.50 -10.11
CA THR A 48 1.93 -5.74 -9.11
C THR A 48 1.38 -5.50 -7.72
N VAL A 49 0.71 -4.35 -7.51
CA VAL A 49 0.04 -4.02 -6.24
C VAL A 49 -0.99 -5.09 -5.86
N SER A 50 -1.79 -5.54 -6.82
CA SER A 50 -2.77 -6.61 -6.59
C SER A 50 -2.14 -7.94 -6.19
N ARG A 51 -1.03 -8.33 -6.84
CA ARG A 51 -0.29 -9.56 -6.50
C ARG A 51 0.30 -9.48 -5.10
N VAL A 52 0.87 -8.34 -4.73
CA VAL A 52 1.44 -8.09 -3.41
C VAL A 52 0.36 -8.22 -2.33
N ILE A 53 -0.78 -7.56 -2.50
CA ILE A 53 -1.91 -7.64 -1.56
C ILE A 53 -2.42 -9.09 -1.43
N LYS A 54 -2.64 -9.77 -2.56
CA LYS A 54 -3.07 -11.18 -2.54
C LYS A 54 -2.07 -12.10 -1.87
N LYS A 55 -0.78 -11.87 -2.08
CA LYS A 55 0.28 -12.65 -1.44
C LYS A 55 0.23 -12.48 0.07
N ALA A 56 0.11 -11.24 0.54
CA ALA A 56 -0.05 -10.93 1.96
C ALA A 56 -1.31 -11.57 2.58
N GLU A 57 -2.46 -11.56 1.87
CA GLU A 57 -3.68 -12.26 2.32
C GLU A 57 -3.47 -13.78 2.49
N ILE A 58 -2.65 -14.39 1.64
CA ILE A 58 -2.33 -15.83 1.73
C ILE A 58 -1.36 -16.11 2.87
N ASP A 59 -0.37 -15.24 3.06
CA ASP A 59 0.62 -15.37 4.14
C ASP A 59 -0.01 -15.20 5.55
N ASP A 60 -1.05 -14.37 5.70
CA ASP A 60 -1.79 -14.19 6.96
C ASP A 60 -2.66 -15.42 7.34
N CYS A 61 -3.03 -16.26 6.37
CA CYS A 61 -3.78 -17.51 6.60
C CYS A 61 -2.93 -18.64 7.25
N LYS A 62 -1.68 -18.36 7.63
CA LYS A 62 -0.73 -19.34 8.17
C LYS A 62 -0.56 -19.29 9.71
N ILE A 63 -1.50 -18.69 10.43
CA ILE A 63 -1.52 -18.63 11.90
C ILE A 63 -2.29 -19.82 12.48
#